data_AF-A0A2M9IU12-F1
#
_entry.id   AF-A0A2M9IU12-F1
#
_cell.length_a   1.000
_cell.length_b   1.000
_cell.length_c   1.000
_cell.angle_alpha   90.00
_cell.angle_beta   90.00
_cell.angle_gamma   90.00
#
_symmetry.space_group_name_H-M   'P 1'
#
loop_
_entity.id
_entity.type
_entity.pdbx_description
1 polymer ?
#
loop_
_entity_poly.entity_id
_entity_poly.type
_entity_poly.pdbx_seq_one_letter_code
_entity_poly.pdbx_strand_id
1 'polypeptide(L)'
;MADHSTGTPACVAQPTTDDNVRTVLVAIADRLTKVRPAGAMTEESRLARALAHTVELLGYGRDAEEAEHSVIALMPRITRPITRGEYALLLRKIIAGGEEL
;
A
#
# COMPACT_ATOMS: atom_id res chain seq x y z
N MET A 1 4.55 -38.38 -35.61
CA MET A 1 5.15 -37.06 -35.86
C MET A 1 4.30 -36.02 -35.15
N ALA A 2 4.97 -35.25 -34.27
CA ALA A 2 4.55 -34.02 -33.62
C ALA A 2 3.25 -34.03 -32.78
N ASP A 3 3.41 -34.40 -31.50
CA ASP A 3 2.62 -33.88 -30.38
C ASP A 3 2.81 -32.35 -30.30
N HIS A 4 1.73 -31.59 -30.48
CA HIS A 4 1.69 -30.16 -30.16
C HIS A 4 0.93 -29.98 -28.85
N SER A 5 1.58 -30.31 -27.73
CA SER A 5 1.18 -29.84 -26.41
C SER A 5 1.48 -28.34 -26.32
N THR A 6 0.49 -27.53 -26.68
CA THR A 6 0.52 -26.09 -26.46
C THR A 6 0.48 -25.85 -24.95
N GLY A 7 1.62 -25.49 -24.37
CA GLY A 7 1.74 -25.14 -22.97
C GLY A 7 0.75 -24.04 -22.59
N THR A 8 -0.05 -24.31 -21.57
CA THR A 8 -0.90 -23.33 -20.89
C THR A 8 -0.06 -22.10 -20.55
N PRO A 9 -0.47 -20.86 -20.87
CA PRO A 9 0.18 -19.69 -20.31
C PRO A 9 0.00 -19.78 -18.80
N ALA A 10 1.11 -19.84 -18.06
CA ALA A 10 1.10 -19.81 -16.61
C ALA A 10 0.20 -18.64 -16.19
N CYS A 11 -0.94 -18.96 -15.57
CA CYS A 11 -1.84 -17.99 -14.98
C CYS A 11 -0.97 -17.18 -14.02
N VAL A 12 -0.68 -15.93 -14.39
CA VAL A 12 0.10 -15.03 -13.55
C VAL A 12 -0.75 -14.87 -12.31
N ALA A 13 -0.36 -15.53 -11.21
CA ALA A 13 -1.12 -15.48 -9.97
C ALA A 13 -1.29 -14.00 -9.62
N GLN A 14 -2.52 -13.51 -9.69
CA GLN A 14 -2.78 -12.12 -9.36
C GLN A 14 -2.39 -11.92 -7.90
N PRO A 15 -1.72 -10.79 -7.57
CA PRO A 15 -1.37 -10.50 -6.19
C PRO A 15 -2.64 -10.49 -5.35
N THR A 16 -2.57 -11.10 -4.17
CA THR A 16 -3.70 -11.12 -3.23
C THR A 16 -4.00 -9.70 -2.74
N THR A 17 -5.20 -9.49 -2.21
CA THR A 17 -5.57 -8.21 -1.59
C THR A 17 -4.55 -7.80 -0.52
N ASP A 18 -4.05 -8.75 0.28
CA ASP A 18 -3.05 -8.48 1.32
C ASP A 18 -1.70 -8.05 0.74
N ASP A 19 -1.28 -8.66 -0.37
CA ASP A 19 -0.05 -8.26 -1.07
C ASP A 19 -0.17 -6.86 -1.67
N ASN A 20 -1.34 -6.52 -2.23
CA ASN A 20 -1.62 -5.20 -2.76
C ASN A 20 -1.60 -4.14 -1.65
N VAL A 21 -2.25 -4.41 -0.52
CA VAL A 21 -2.28 -3.53 0.66
C VAL A 21 -0.87 -3.31 1.20
N ARG A 22 -0.09 -4.38 1.37
CA ARG A 22 1.31 -4.28 1.82
C ARG A 22 2.14 -3.45 0.85
N THR A 23 1.99 -3.67 -0.46
CA THR A 23 2.72 -2.93 -1.50
C THR A 23 2.43 -1.43 -1.43
N VAL A 24 1.16 -1.05 -1.28
CA VAL A 24 0.75 0.36 -1.14
C VAL A 24 1.30 0.98 0.15
N LEU A 25 1.19 0.30 1.29
CA LEU A 25 1.72 0.82 2.57
C LEU A 25 3.23 1.04 2.53
N VAL A 26 3.99 0.14 1.91
CA VAL A 26 5.45 0.30 1.69
C VAL A 26 5.73 1.52 0.84
N ALA A 27 5.02 1.69 -0.28
CA ALA A 27 5.21 2.83 -1.17
C ALA A 27 4.93 4.17 -0.48
N ILE A 28 3.88 4.24 0.35
CA ILE A 28 3.57 5.43 1.16
C ILE A 28 4.71 5.73 2.15
N ALA A 29 5.17 4.73 2.92
CA ALA A 29 6.24 4.90 3.90
C ALA A 29 7.55 5.38 3.25
N ASP A 30 7.89 4.81 2.09
CA ASP A 30 9.03 5.22 1.28
C ASP A 30 8.91 6.67 0.83
N ARG A 31 7.74 7.06 0.29
CA ARG A 31 7.51 8.42 -0.20
C ARG A 31 7.58 9.45 0.92
N LEU A 32 7.00 9.14 2.08
CA LEU A 32 7.03 10.01 3.27
C LEU A 32 8.46 10.23 3.79
N THR A 33 9.30 9.21 3.71
CA THR A 33 10.72 9.31 4.10
C THR A 33 11.52 10.15 3.11
N LYS A 34 11.24 10.03 1.81
CA LYS A 34 11.97 10.71 0.73
C LYS A 34 11.55 12.18 0.56
N VAL A 35 10.27 12.52 0.74
CA VAL A 35 9.73 13.83 0.37
C VAL A 35 9.28 14.64 1.58
N ARG A 36 10.13 15.60 1.98
CA ARG A 36 9.93 16.51 3.12
C ARG A 36 9.60 15.73 4.41
N PRO A 37 10.51 14.86 4.90
CA PRO A 37 10.25 14.03 6.07
C PRO A 37 9.94 14.83 7.33
N ALA A 38 10.53 16.04 7.49
CA ALA A 38 10.25 16.94 8.60
C ALA A 38 8.91 17.70 8.47
N GLY A 39 8.22 17.59 7.32
CA GLY A 39 6.93 18.23 7.13
C GLY A 39 5.85 17.62 8.01
N ALA A 40 4.88 18.42 8.43
CA ALA A 40 3.72 17.93 9.17
C ALA A 40 2.96 16.88 8.36
N MET A 41 2.51 15.85 9.05
CA MET A 41 1.55 14.88 8.55
C MET A 41 0.17 15.24 9.12
N THR A 42 -0.82 15.41 8.25
CA THR A 42 -2.21 15.71 8.62
C THR A 42 -3.14 14.59 8.20
N GLU A 43 -4.33 14.55 8.78
CA GLU A 43 -5.34 13.52 8.50
C GLU A 43 -5.79 13.56 7.04
N GLU A 44 -5.92 14.75 6.46
CA GLU A 44 -6.23 14.93 5.03
C GLU A 44 -5.10 14.38 4.16
N SER A 45 -3.85 14.62 4.55
CA SER A 45 -2.69 14.08 3.83
C SER A 45 -2.57 12.56 3.97
N ARG A 46 -3.09 11.98 5.06
CA ARG A 46 -3.16 10.53 5.29
C ARG A 46 -4.08 9.90 4.25
N LEU A 47 -5.31 10.39 4.16
CA LEU A 47 -6.32 9.90 3.22
C LEU A 47 -5.91 10.14 1.76
N ALA A 48 -5.44 11.35 1.43
CA ALA A 48 -5.02 11.67 0.07
C ALA A 48 -3.89 10.78 -0.43
N ARG A 49 -2.97 10.37 0.46
CA ARG A 49 -1.87 9.46 0.11
C ARG A 49 -2.34 8.02 -0.06
N ALA A 50 -3.28 7.56 0.76
CA ALA A 50 -3.87 6.23 0.60
C ALA A 50 -4.50 6.09 -0.80
N LEU A 51 -5.38 7.03 -1.17
CA LEU A 51 -6.00 7.07 -2.48
C LEU A 51 -4.97 7.18 -3.61
N ALA A 52 -4.09 8.19 -3.55
CA ALA A 52 -3.17 8.48 -4.64
C ALA A 52 -2.23 7.31 -4.93
N HIS A 53 -1.67 6.67 -3.89
CA HIS A 53 -0.76 5.55 -4.09
C HIS A 53 -1.49 4.26 -4.48
N THR A 54 -2.71 4.04 -4.00
CA THR A 54 -3.52 2.90 -4.42
C THR A 54 -3.84 2.99 -5.92
N VAL A 55 -4.29 4.16 -6.37
CA VAL A 55 -4.58 4.41 -7.79
C VAL A 55 -3.32 4.36 -8.65
N GLU A 56 -2.21 4.91 -8.17
CA GLU A 56 -0.92 4.88 -8.89
C GLU A 56 -0.42 3.44 -9.12
N LEU A 57 -0.61 2.54 -8.15
CA LEU A 57 -0.07 1.19 -8.20
C LEU A 57 -1.03 0.16 -8.79
N LEU A 58 -2.33 0.28 -8.52
CA LEU A 58 -3.34 -0.73 -8.86
C LEU A 58 -4.28 -0.26 -9.98
N GLY A 59 -4.24 1.02 -10.35
CA GLY A 59 -5.16 1.63 -11.30
C GLY A 59 -6.53 1.89 -10.68
N TYR A 60 -7.58 1.86 -11.52
CA TYR A 60 -8.97 2.06 -11.10
C TYR A 60 -9.74 0.75 -11.18
N GLY A 61 -10.62 0.52 -10.20
CA GLY A 61 -11.50 -0.64 -10.17
C GLY A 61 -11.81 -1.09 -8.75
N ARG A 62 -12.69 -2.08 -8.63
CA ARG A 62 -13.15 -2.60 -7.33
C ARG A 62 -12.01 -3.10 -6.46
N ASP A 63 -11.04 -3.81 -7.04
CA ASP A 63 -9.90 -4.34 -6.28
C ASP A 63 -9.04 -3.22 -5.69
N ALA A 64 -8.90 -2.09 -6.42
CA ALA A 64 -8.21 -0.90 -5.93
C ALA A 64 -9.00 -0.21 -4.81
N GLU A 65 -10.34 -0.13 -4.92
CA GLU A 65 -11.21 0.40 -3.86
C GLU A 65 -11.14 -0.44 -2.58
N GLU A 66 -11.17 -1.77 -2.70
CA GLU A 66 -11.04 -2.70 -1.57
C GLU A 66 -9.65 -2.61 -0.91
N ALA A 67 -8.59 -2.51 -1.72
CA ALA A 67 -7.24 -2.27 -1.23
C ALA A 67 -7.12 -0.91 -0.54
N GLU A 68 -7.69 0.16 -1.10
CA GLU A 68 -7.66 1.50 -0.50
C GLU A 68 -8.33 1.49 0.88
N HIS A 69 -9.52 0.90 1.01
CA HIS A 69 -10.21 0.80 2.29
C HIS A 69 -9.38 0.05 3.33
N SER A 70 -8.75 -1.05 2.92
CA SER A 70 -7.87 -1.85 3.79
C SER A 70 -6.61 -1.08 4.19
N VAL A 71 -6.01 -0.33 3.26
CA VAL A 71 -4.88 0.57 3.53
C VAL A 71 -5.29 1.64 4.55
N ILE A 72 -6.42 2.33 4.34
CA ILE A 72 -6.91 3.37 5.26
C ILE A 72 -7.19 2.82 6.66
N ALA A 73 -7.73 1.60 6.74
CA ALA A 73 -8.01 0.93 8.01
C ALA A 73 -6.73 0.60 8.79
N LEU A 74 -5.66 0.19 8.10
CA LEU A 74 -4.37 -0.12 8.71
C LEU A 74 -3.55 1.13 9.03
N MET A 75 -3.73 2.22 8.30
CA MET A 75 -3.01 3.47 8.54
C MET A 75 -3.40 4.09 9.89
N PRO A 76 -2.45 4.39 10.80
CA PRO A 76 -2.75 5.05 12.08
C PRO A 76 -3.43 6.40 11.87
N ARG A 77 -4.49 6.67 12.64
CA ARG A 77 -5.10 8.02 12.66
C ARG A 77 -4.15 9.04 13.29
N ILE A 78 -4.23 10.28 12.84
CA ILE A 78 -3.38 11.35 13.38
C ILE A 78 -4.12 12.07 14.49
N THR A 79 -3.79 11.72 15.73
CA THR A 79 -4.39 12.29 16.95
C THR A 79 -3.50 13.33 17.65
N ARG A 80 -2.25 13.47 17.21
CA ARG A 80 -1.27 14.42 17.73
C ARG A 80 -0.38 14.96 16.61
N PRO A 81 0.30 16.10 16.80
CA PRO A 81 1.32 16.56 15.88
C PRO A 81 2.40 15.49 15.66
N ILE A 82 2.66 15.16 14.41
CA ILE A 82 3.65 14.18 13.97
C ILE A 82 4.20 14.58 12.60
N THR A 83 5.47 14.30 12.37
CA THR A 83 6.11 14.51 11.07
C THR A 83 5.84 13.34 10.12
N ARG A 84 6.01 13.58 8.83
CA ARG A 84 5.91 12.54 7.79
C ARG A 84 6.91 11.41 8.01
N GLY A 85 8.14 11.73 8.42
CA GLY A 85 9.17 10.74 8.72
C GLY A 85 8.81 9.85 9.91
N GLU A 86 8.31 10.44 11.00
CA GLU A 86 7.82 9.68 12.15
C GLU A 86 6.61 8.80 11.78
N TYR A 87 5.69 9.33 10.97
CA TYR A 87 4.55 8.56 10.49
C TYR A 87 4.98 7.38 9.61
N ALA A 88 6.00 7.56 8.75
CA ALA A 88 6.58 6.47 7.96
C ALA A 88 7.14 5.35 8.83
N LEU A 89 7.78 5.66 9.97
CA LEU A 89 8.25 4.66 10.92
C LEU A 89 7.10 3.86 11.55
N LEU A 90 5.97 4.51 11.85
CA LEU A 90 4.77 3.81 12.33
C LEU A 90 4.24 2.83 11.28
N LEU A 91 4.17 3.25 10.02
CA LEU A 91 3.74 2.37 8.93
C LEU A 91 4.68 1.16 8.78
N ARG A 92 6.00 1.38 8.85
CA ARG A 92 6.96 0.25 8.78
C ARG A 92 6.81 -0.74 9.92
N LYS A 93 6.48 -0.28 11.14
CA LYS A 93 6.19 -1.17 12.26
C LYS A 93 4.95 -2.03 12.00
N ILE A 94 3.90 -1.45 11.41
CA ILE A 94 2.68 -2.19 11.06
C ILE A 94 2.97 -3.21 9.97
N ILE A 95 3.72 -2.83 8.94
CA ILE A 95 4.11 -3.73 7.85
C ILE A 95 4.92 -4.92 8.38
N ALA A 96 5.87 -4.67 9.30
CA ALA A 96 6.71 -5.70 9.90
C ALA A 96 5.98 -6.57 10.96
N GLY A 97 4.98 -6.00 11.65
CA GLY A 97 4.16 -6.72 12.63
C GLY A 97 2.97 -7.47 12.02
N GLY A 98 2.66 -7.24 10.74
CA GLY A 98 1.57 -7.88 10.01
C GLY A 98 1.89 -9.27 9.45
N GLU A 99 2.92 -9.95 9.95
CA GLU A 99 3.16 -11.38 9.65
C GLU A 99 2.29 -12.33 10.52
N GLU A 100 1.47 -11.79 11.43
CA GLU A 100 0.58 -12.56 12.34
C GLU A 100 -0.93 -12.28 12.16
N LEU A 101 -1.40 -11.87 10.98
CA LEU A 101 -2.84 -11.69 10.68
C LEU A 101 -3.37 -12.76 9.73
#